data_AF-A0A6A4ZND3-F1
#
_entry.id   AF-A0A6A4ZND3-F1
#
_cell.length_a   1.000
_cell.length_b   1.000
_cell.length_c   1.000
_cell.angle_alpha   90.00
_cell.angle_beta   90.00
_cell.angle_gamma   90.00
#
_symmetry.space_group_name_H-M   'P 1'
#
loop_
_entity.id
_entity.type
_entity.pdbx_description
1 polymer ?
#
loop_
_entity_poly.entity_id
_entity_poly.type
_entity_poly.pdbx_seq_one_letter_code
_entity_poly.pdbx_strand_id
1 'polypeptide(L)'
;MTPRATVSVHVLTSPSLLCAICAFQRSVPRDMLPLQRLPTIPAVARSAHEYFGQSERVVDVVVTPWLASHGFARLPRVVAYLPHVTSLLANFAADHGRVDLLTHLHDHIHVRLDGCSNILLELVARRGHVATLAYLGSVDYPLARLNEAVFFATSQCQQPVLVYVLATYGHTINMRGWVPTMVARTSTIDGDLSTMRWLVDVWFPAVESDEMYEALLTHCLAAAMDVAQVDVVHWVAAKIQARHGQLGALLEVFMLHSDNTDFLLDAMREDADVSLDELAHLAATNEFDEVNVILARLPRVFAKFTCLQVGGTKRRAALTACLRLATTC
;
A
#
# COMPACT_ATOMS: atom_id res chain seq x y z
N MET A 1 -60.62 -37.76 3.42
CA MET A 1 -60.38 -36.49 2.69
C MET A 1 -61.59 -36.22 1.81
N THR A 2 -62.16 -35.02 1.85
CA THR A 2 -63.33 -34.69 1.01
C THR A 2 -62.90 -34.57 -0.46
N PRO A 3 -63.72 -35.01 -1.43
CA PRO A 3 -63.36 -35.00 -2.86
C PRO A 3 -62.89 -33.63 -3.36
N ARG A 4 -63.40 -32.52 -2.78
CA ARG A 4 -62.93 -31.15 -3.04
C ARG A 4 -61.45 -30.93 -2.68
N ALA A 5 -60.95 -31.48 -1.58
CA ALA A 5 -59.55 -31.32 -1.18
C ALA A 5 -58.60 -32.00 -2.18
N THR A 6 -59.00 -33.16 -2.72
CA THR A 6 -58.23 -33.90 -3.74
C THR A 6 -58.13 -33.13 -5.06
N VAL A 7 -59.22 -32.50 -5.52
CA VAL A 7 -59.22 -31.71 -6.75
C VAL A 7 -58.39 -30.43 -6.60
N SER A 8 -58.49 -29.73 -5.47
CA SER A 8 -57.69 -28.54 -5.20
C SER A 8 -56.19 -28.84 -5.13
N VAL A 9 -55.78 -29.93 -4.47
CA VAL A 9 -54.37 -30.36 -4.45
C VAL A 9 -53.89 -30.67 -5.87
N HIS A 10 -54.66 -31.42 -6.66
CA HIS A 10 -54.27 -31.80 -8.02
C HIS A 10 -54.10 -30.59 -8.95
N VAL A 11 -54.91 -29.53 -8.78
CA VAL A 11 -54.76 -28.29 -9.54
C VAL A 11 -53.54 -27.50 -9.07
N LEU A 12 -53.34 -27.36 -7.75
CA LEU A 12 -52.22 -26.62 -7.17
C LEU A 12 -50.86 -27.27 -7.40
N THR A 13 -50.81 -28.59 -7.57
CA THR A 13 -49.60 -29.33 -7.93
C THR A 13 -49.47 -29.56 -9.44
N SER A 14 -50.39 -29.06 -10.26
CA SER A 14 -50.32 -29.26 -11.70
C SER A 14 -49.10 -28.52 -12.27
N PRO A 15 -48.26 -29.18 -13.10
CA PRO A 15 -47.09 -28.54 -13.70
C PRO A 15 -47.43 -27.27 -14.47
N SER A 16 -48.58 -27.25 -15.16
CA SER A 16 -49.05 -26.10 -15.93
C SER A 16 -49.34 -24.88 -15.04
N LEU A 17 -50.00 -25.07 -13.89
CA LEU A 17 -50.28 -23.97 -12.97
C LEU A 17 -49.01 -23.52 -12.25
N LEU A 18 -48.14 -24.44 -11.84
CA LEU A 18 -46.85 -24.09 -11.23
C LEU A 18 -45.97 -23.30 -12.21
N CYS A 19 -45.92 -23.68 -13.49
CA CYS A 19 -45.23 -22.90 -14.52
C CYS A 19 -45.85 -21.50 -14.69
N ALA A 20 -47.18 -21.38 -14.70
CA ALA A 20 -47.86 -20.09 -14.79
C ALA A 20 -47.61 -19.21 -13.55
N ILE A 21 -47.63 -19.79 -12.35
CA ILE A 21 -47.31 -19.09 -11.10
C ILE A 21 -45.85 -18.65 -11.09
N CYS A 22 -44.90 -19.51 -11.45
CA CYS A 22 -43.48 -19.16 -11.51
C CYS A 22 -43.17 -18.14 -12.61
N ALA A 23 -43.88 -18.18 -13.75
CA ALA A 23 -43.75 -17.16 -14.80
C ALA A 23 -44.33 -15.81 -14.38
N PHE A 24 -45.41 -15.81 -13.58
CA PHE A 24 -46.05 -14.60 -13.08
C PHE A 24 -45.32 -14.00 -11.87
N GLN A 25 -44.81 -14.85 -10.97
CA GLN A 25 -44.04 -14.45 -9.80
C GLN A 25 -42.58 -14.22 -10.21
N ARG A 26 -42.26 -12.98 -10.61
CA ARG A 26 -40.87 -12.49 -10.74
C ARG A 26 -40.20 -12.31 -9.37
N SER A 27 -40.45 -13.21 -8.42
CA SER A 27 -39.88 -13.11 -7.08
C SER A 27 -38.46 -13.66 -7.07
N VAL A 28 -37.62 -13.02 -6.26
CA VAL A 28 -36.27 -13.49 -5.98
C VAL A 28 -36.37 -14.80 -5.18
N PRO A 29 -35.67 -15.88 -5.58
CA PRO A 29 -35.65 -17.13 -4.83
C PRO A 29 -35.30 -16.90 -3.34
N ARG A 30 -35.92 -17.68 -2.44
CA ARG A 30 -35.79 -17.48 -0.99
C ARG A 30 -34.34 -17.49 -0.51
N ASP A 31 -33.51 -18.35 -1.10
CA ASP A 31 -32.08 -18.44 -0.83
C ASP A 31 -31.29 -17.20 -1.27
N MET A 32 -31.81 -16.38 -2.17
CA MET A 32 -31.17 -15.16 -2.67
C MET A 32 -31.64 -13.89 -1.93
N LEU A 33 -32.62 -13.99 -1.04
CA LEU A 33 -33.09 -12.84 -0.24
C LEU A 33 -31.99 -12.21 0.63
N PRO A 34 -31.02 -12.94 1.21
CA PRO A 34 -29.90 -12.32 1.90
C PRO A 34 -29.07 -11.44 0.98
N LEU A 35 -28.80 -11.91 -0.25
CA LEU A 35 -28.03 -11.18 -1.26
C LEU A 35 -28.77 -9.94 -1.77
N GLN A 36 -30.10 -10.00 -1.89
CA GLN A 36 -30.92 -8.87 -2.33
C GLN A 36 -30.83 -7.65 -1.40
N ARG A 37 -30.49 -7.87 -0.13
CA ARG A 37 -30.38 -6.80 0.87
C ARG A 37 -29.01 -6.11 0.87
N LEU A 38 -28.07 -6.60 0.06
CA LEU A 38 -26.75 -5.99 -0.04
C LEU A 38 -26.84 -4.62 -0.74
N PRO A 39 -25.97 -3.67 -0.36
CA PRO A 39 -25.96 -2.36 -0.97
C PRO A 39 -25.57 -2.43 -2.44
N THR A 40 -26.22 -1.60 -3.27
CA THR A 40 -25.81 -1.43 -4.67
C THR A 40 -24.53 -0.62 -4.72
N ILE A 41 -23.46 -1.21 -5.25
CA ILE A 41 -22.21 -0.50 -5.49
C ILE A 41 -22.17 -0.10 -6.96
N PRO A 42 -21.90 1.18 -7.28
CA PRO A 42 -21.71 1.61 -8.66
C PRO A 42 -20.59 0.80 -9.33
N ALA A 43 -20.81 0.38 -10.57
CA ALA A 43 -19.77 -0.31 -11.36
C ALA A 43 -18.52 0.55 -11.57
N VAL A 44 -18.68 1.87 -11.55
CA VAL A 44 -17.59 2.85 -11.57
C VAL A 44 -17.46 3.43 -10.18
N ALA A 45 -16.66 2.78 -9.33
CA ALA A 45 -16.25 3.35 -8.06
C ALA A 45 -15.10 4.34 -8.31
N ARG A 46 -15.05 5.43 -7.54
CA ARG A 46 -13.91 6.37 -7.62
C ARG A 46 -12.68 5.77 -6.97
N SER A 47 -12.83 4.92 -5.96
CA SER A 47 -11.72 4.23 -5.29
C SER A 47 -12.19 2.99 -4.53
N ALA A 48 -11.26 2.11 -4.18
CA ALA A 48 -11.51 1.03 -3.23
C ALA A 48 -12.03 1.54 -1.87
N HIS A 49 -11.65 2.75 -1.45
CA HIS A 49 -12.15 3.35 -0.20
C HIS A 49 -13.69 3.51 -0.18
N GLU A 50 -14.30 3.87 -1.31
CA GLU A 50 -15.78 3.95 -1.42
C GLU A 50 -16.44 2.57 -1.27
N TYR A 51 -15.80 1.50 -1.74
CA TYR A 51 -16.26 0.13 -1.53
C TYR A 51 -16.23 -0.25 -0.03
N PHE A 52 -15.15 0.12 0.68
CA PHE A 52 -14.97 -0.21 2.10
C PHE A 52 -15.86 0.62 3.04
N GLY A 53 -16.12 1.88 2.72
CA GLY A 53 -16.92 2.77 3.56
C GLY A 53 -18.38 2.34 3.75
N GLN A 54 -18.90 1.46 2.89
CA GLN A 54 -20.31 1.06 2.92
C GLN A 54 -20.57 -0.45 3.11
N SER A 55 -19.60 -1.35 2.83
CA SER A 55 -20.02 -2.71 2.45
C SER A 55 -19.17 -3.90 2.89
N GLU A 56 -17.88 -3.78 3.22
CA GLU A 56 -16.98 -4.95 3.36
C GLU A 56 -17.50 -5.99 4.36
N ARG A 57 -17.69 -5.59 5.63
CA ARG A 57 -18.16 -6.50 6.68
C ARG A 57 -19.57 -7.05 6.40
N VAL A 58 -20.44 -6.26 5.78
CA VAL A 58 -21.81 -6.67 5.46
C VAL A 58 -21.81 -7.71 4.34
N VAL A 59 -21.00 -7.47 3.31
CA VAL A 59 -20.85 -8.39 2.17
C VAL A 59 -20.26 -9.70 2.65
N ASP A 60 -19.21 -9.69 3.47
CA ASP A 60 -18.56 -10.91 3.94
C ASP A 60 -19.49 -11.80 4.78
N VAL A 61 -20.26 -11.17 5.69
CA VAL A 61 -21.22 -11.85 6.56
C VAL A 61 -22.36 -12.50 5.77
N VAL A 62 -22.68 -12.01 4.58
CA VAL A 62 -23.76 -12.56 3.75
C VAL A 62 -23.23 -13.52 2.69
N VAL A 63 -22.21 -13.12 1.92
CA VAL A 63 -21.71 -13.85 0.76
C VAL A 63 -20.98 -15.13 1.18
N THR A 64 -20.17 -15.07 2.24
CA THR A 64 -19.41 -16.24 2.71
C THR A 64 -20.30 -17.43 3.08
N PRO A 65 -21.28 -17.29 4.00
CA PRO A 65 -22.15 -18.41 4.35
C PRO A 65 -23.07 -18.83 3.21
N TRP A 66 -23.47 -17.90 2.34
CA TRP A 66 -24.28 -18.22 1.17
C TRP A 66 -23.52 -19.09 0.17
N LEU A 67 -22.27 -18.73 -0.16
CA LEU A 67 -21.40 -19.54 -1.03
C LEU A 67 -21.08 -20.90 -0.39
N ALA A 68 -20.87 -20.96 0.93
CA ALA A 68 -20.64 -22.23 1.62
C ALA A 68 -21.86 -23.17 1.52
N SER A 69 -23.08 -22.62 1.57
CA SER A 69 -24.32 -23.40 1.54
C SER A 69 -24.74 -23.84 0.14
N HIS A 70 -24.39 -23.05 -0.89
CA HIS A 70 -24.94 -23.22 -2.24
C HIS A 70 -23.90 -23.42 -3.34
N GLY A 71 -22.62 -23.19 -3.04
CA GLY A 71 -21.52 -23.25 -3.99
C GLY A 71 -21.76 -22.34 -5.20
N PHE A 72 -21.24 -22.75 -6.36
CA PHE A 72 -21.34 -21.97 -7.60
C PHE A 72 -22.59 -22.29 -8.42
N ALA A 73 -23.31 -23.38 -8.11
CA ALA A 73 -24.47 -23.85 -8.86
C ALA A 73 -25.63 -22.82 -8.94
N ARG A 74 -25.71 -21.90 -7.96
CA ARG A 74 -26.75 -20.86 -7.91
C ARG A 74 -26.33 -19.54 -8.55
N LEU A 75 -25.05 -19.36 -8.88
CA LEU A 75 -24.53 -18.10 -9.41
C LEU A 75 -25.17 -17.66 -10.74
N PRO A 76 -25.45 -18.54 -11.72
CA PRO A 76 -26.14 -18.12 -12.95
C PRO A 76 -27.50 -17.48 -12.66
N ARG A 77 -28.22 -18.01 -11.66
CA ARG A 77 -29.50 -17.46 -11.21
C ARG A 77 -29.32 -16.14 -10.45
N VAL A 78 -28.26 -16.01 -9.63
CA VAL A 78 -27.98 -14.75 -8.94
C VAL A 78 -27.76 -13.64 -9.96
N VAL A 79 -26.94 -13.88 -11.00
CA VAL A 79 -26.70 -12.90 -12.07
C VAL A 79 -27.99 -12.55 -12.81
N ALA A 80 -28.86 -13.53 -13.07
CA ALA A 80 -30.12 -13.31 -13.77
C ALA A 80 -31.16 -12.53 -12.94
N TYR A 81 -31.30 -12.82 -11.64
CA TYR A 81 -32.32 -12.21 -10.78
C TYR A 81 -31.85 -10.97 -10.02
N LEU A 82 -30.55 -10.87 -9.74
CA LEU A 82 -29.92 -9.83 -8.92
C LEU A 82 -28.65 -9.29 -9.63
N PRO A 83 -28.79 -8.65 -10.80
CA PRO A 83 -27.62 -8.22 -11.59
C PRO A 83 -26.69 -7.27 -10.83
N HIS A 84 -27.21 -6.43 -9.92
CA HIS A 84 -26.44 -5.54 -9.06
C HIS A 84 -25.50 -6.27 -8.09
N VAL A 85 -25.79 -7.54 -7.75
CA VAL A 85 -24.95 -8.38 -6.88
C VAL A 85 -23.74 -8.93 -7.64
N THR A 86 -23.76 -8.95 -8.97
CA THR A 86 -22.64 -9.46 -9.78
C THR A 86 -21.35 -8.68 -9.51
N SER A 87 -21.43 -7.34 -9.47
CA SER A 87 -20.31 -6.46 -9.13
C SER A 87 -19.80 -6.70 -7.71
N LEU A 88 -20.71 -6.94 -6.76
CA LEU A 88 -20.35 -7.28 -5.39
C LEU A 88 -19.58 -8.60 -5.30
N LEU A 89 -20.03 -9.61 -6.04
CA LEU A 89 -19.36 -10.92 -6.06
C LEU A 89 -17.97 -10.83 -6.69
N ALA A 90 -17.80 -10.04 -7.75
CA ALA A 90 -16.49 -9.79 -8.35
C ALA A 90 -15.55 -9.07 -7.38
N ASN A 91 -16.03 -8.01 -6.72
CA ASN A 91 -15.25 -7.29 -5.71
C ASN A 91 -14.90 -8.17 -4.51
N PHE A 92 -15.88 -8.92 -3.98
CA PHE A 92 -15.66 -9.88 -2.91
C PHE A 92 -14.58 -10.90 -3.28
N ALA A 93 -14.66 -11.44 -4.51
CA ALA A 93 -13.71 -12.42 -4.98
C ALA A 93 -12.29 -11.83 -5.11
N ALA A 94 -12.18 -10.63 -5.65
CA ALA A 94 -10.92 -9.88 -5.74
C ALA A 94 -10.31 -9.61 -4.35
N ASP A 95 -11.11 -9.14 -3.39
CA ASP A 95 -10.65 -8.83 -2.04
C ASP A 95 -10.26 -10.08 -1.22
N HIS A 96 -10.88 -11.23 -1.50
CA HIS A 96 -10.60 -12.50 -0.81
C HIS A 96 -9.64 -13.42 -1.56
N GLY A 97 -9.10 -12.99 -2.70
CA GLY A 97 -8.17 -13.80 -3.49
C GLY A 97 -8.82 -15.03 -4.14
N ARG A 98 -10.15 -15.00 -4.33
CA ARG A 98 -10.97 -16.12 -4.83
C ARG A 98 -10.94 -16.20 -6.34
N VAL A 99 -9.79 -16.68 -6.86
CA VAL A 99 -9.62 -16.93 -8.31
C VAL A 99 -10.71 -17.85 -8.84
N ASP A 100 -11.05 -18.90 -8.08
CA ASP A 100 -12.12 -19.86 -8.40
C ASP A 100 -13.47 -19.18 -8.72
N LEU A 101 -13.86 -18.19 -7.91
CA LEU A 101 -15.10 -17.43 -8.11
C LEU A 101 -15.03 -16.50 -9.32
N LEU A 102 -13.91 -15.79 -9.51
CA LEU A 102 -13.72 -14.93 -10.68
C LEU A 102 -13.69 -15.73 -11.99
N THR A 103 -13.00 -16.86 -12.00
CA THR A 103 -12.98 -17.83 -13.11
C THR A 103 -14.36 -18.37 -13.41
N HIS A 104 -15.15 -18.71 -12.38
CA HIS A 104 -16.51 -19.17 -12.61
C HIS A 104 -17.42 -18.07 -13.20
N LEU A 105 -17.35 -16.85 -12.67
CA LEU A 105 -18.10 -15.71 -13.19
C LEU A 105 -17.72 -15.42 -14.65
N HIS A 106 -16.43 -15.41 -14.97
CA HIS A 106 -15.93 -15.09 -16.30
C HIS A 106 -16.17 -16.23 -17.32
N ASP A 107 -15.67 -17.43 -17.04
CA ASP A 107 -15.62 -18.51 -18.03
C ASP A 107 -16.95 -19.25 -18.18
N HIS A 108 -17.70 -19.41 -17.09
CA HIS A 108 -18.90 -20.25 -17.06
C HIS A 108 -20.20 -19.44 -17.13
N ILE A 109 -20.19 -18.22 -16.61
CA ILE A 109 -21.37 -17.33 -16.59
C ILE A 109 -21.22 -16.19 -17.62
N HIS A 110 -20.06 -16.06 -18.25
CA HIS A 110 -19.76 -15.04 -19.27
C HIS A 110 -19.94 -13.61 -18.75
N VAL A 111 -19.65 -13.39 -17.47
CA VAL A 111 -19.62 -12.06 -16.86
C VAL A 111 -18.38 -11.32 -17.34
N ARG A 112 -18.60 -10.12 -17.84
CA ARG A 112 -17.57 -9.14 -18.18
C ARG A 112 -17.07 -8.46 -16.91
N LEU A 113 -15.89 -8.85 -16.44
CA LEU A 113 -15.32 -8.33 -15.19
C LEU A 113 -15.04 -6.82 -15.26
N ASP A 114 -14.63 -6.32 -16.44
CA ASP A 114 -14.44 -4.89 -16.73
C ASP A 114 -15.73 -4.07 -16.64
N GLY A 115 -16.88 -4.69 -16.90
CA GLY A 115 -18.20 -4.08 -16.72
C GLY A 115 -18.74 -4.18 -15.29
N CYS A 116 -18.14 -5.03 -14.44
CA CYS A 116 -18.59 -5.23 -13.07
C CYS A 116 -17.99 -4.21 -12.11
N SER A 117 -16.70 -3.95 -12.25
CA SER A 117 -15.96 -3.08 -11.35
C SER A 117 -14.71 -2.61 -12.04
N ASN A 118 -14.29 -1.37 -11.77
CA ASN A 118 -13.01 -0.83 -12.21
C ASN A 118 -11.91 -0.95 -11.12
N ILE A 119 -12.24 -1.33 -9.89
CA ILE A 119 -11.31 -1.33 -8.74
C ILE A 119 -10.77 -2.73 -8.37
N LEU A 120 -10.98 -3.76 -9.19
CA LEU A 120 -10.55 -5.13 -8.84
C LEU A 120 -9.03 -5.21 -8.58
N LEU A 121 -8.21 -4.50 -9.35
CA LEU A 121 -6.75 -4.45 -9.16
C LEU A 121 -6.38 -3.85 -7.79
N GLU A 122 -7.09 -2.82 -7.33
CA GLU A 122 -6.85 -2.18 -6.03
C GLU A 122 -7.17 -3.13 -4.89
N LEU A 123 -8.33 -3.81 -4.95
CA LEU A 123 -8.76 -4.76 -3.93
C LEU A 123 -7.76 -5.91 -3.78
N VAL A 124 -7.32 -6.47 -4.91
CA VAL A 124 -6.31 -7.52 -4.98
C VAL A 124 -4.98 -7.06 -4.41
N ALA A 125 -4.51 -5.89 -4.83
CA ALA A 125 -3.20 -5.38 -4.47
C ALA A 125 -3.11 -5.01 -2.98
N ARG A 126 -4.18 -4.44 -2.42
CA ARG A 126 -4.30 -4.13 -0.99
C ARG A 126 -4.13 -5.38 -0.11
N ARG A 127 -4.63 -6.52 -0.58
CA ARG A 127 -4.67 -7.78 0.18
C ARG A 127 -3.53 -8.75 -0.17
N GLY A 128 -2.67 -8.39 -1.13
CA GLY A 128 -1.52 -9.21 -1.51
C GLY A 128 -1.85 -10.41 -2.40
N HIS A 129 -3.03 -10.44 -3.06
CA HIS A 129 -3.50 -11.64 -3.79
C HIS A 129 -2.87 -11.78 -5.19
N VAL A 130 -1.57 -12.08 -5.25
CA VAL A 130 -0.80 -12.18 -6.51
C VAL A 130 -1.44 -13.12 -7.54
N ALA A 131 -1.96 -14.28 -7.11
CA ALA A 131 -2.62 -15.23 -8.02
C ALA A 131 -3.87 -14.62 -8.69
N THR A 132 -4.63 -13.81 -7.95
CA THR A 132 -5.80 -13.10 -8.47
C THR A 132 -5.41 -11.98 -9.41
N LEU A 133 -4.31 -11.27 -9.11
CA LEU A 133 -3.76 -10.26 -10.01
C LEU A 133 -3.33 -10.85 -11.35
N ALA A 134 -2.63 -11.99 -11.31
CA ALA A 134 -2.22 -12.73 -12.49
C ALA A 134 -3.40 -13.23 -13.30
N TYR A 135 -4.43 -13.76 -12.63
CA TYR A 135 -5.67 -14.14 -13.30
C TYR A 135 -6.34 -12.95 -14.01
N LEU A 136 -6.49 -11.81 -13.35
CA LEU A 136 -7.06 -10.60 -13.97
C LEU A 136 -6.28 -10.18 -15.23
N GLY A 137 -4.95 -10.24 -15.17
CA GLY A 137 -4.10 -10.00 -16.34
C GLY A 137 -4.30 -11.02 -17.48
N SER A 138 -4.58 -12.28 -17.15
CA SER A 138 -4.82 -13.36 -18.14
C SER A 138 -6.14 -13.26 -18.90
N VAL A 139 -7.11 -12.52 -18.35
CA VAL A 139 -8.45 -12.31 -18.94
C VAL A 139 -8.61 -10.90 -19.51
N ASP A 140 -7.49 -10.24 -19.82
CA ASP A 140 -7.42 -8.89 -20.40
C ASP A 140 -8.21 -7.83 -19.59
N TYR A 141 -8.24 -7.96 -18.26
CA TYR A 141 -8.87 -6.94 -17.42
C TYR A 141 -8.12 -5.59 -17.55
N PRO A 142 -8.82 -4.45 -17.67
CA PRO A 142 -8.19 -3.15 -17.92
C PRO A 142 -7.13 -2.76 -16.88
N LEU A 143 -5.92 -2.45 -17.36
CA LEU A 143 -4.79 -2.01 -16.52
C LEU A 143 -4.78 -0.51 -16.22
N ALA A 144 -5.85 0.21 -16.58
CA ALA A 144 -5.94 1.67 -16.42
C ALA A 144 -5.80 2.15 -14.97
N ARG A 145 -5.98 1.25 -13.99
CA ARG A 145 -5.84 1.54 -12.55
C ARG A 145 -4.70 0.76 -11.87
N LEU A 146 -3.71 0.33 -12.64
CA LEU A 146 -2.59 -0.43 -12.12
C LEU A 146 -1.68 0.42 -11.22
N ASN A 147 -1.58 1.73 -11.47
CA ASN A 147 -0.86 2.67 -10.61
C ASN A 147 -1.53 2.81 -9.23
N GLU A 148 -2.86 2.85 -9.15
CA GLU A 148 -3.57 2.83 -7.86
C GLU A 148 -3.37 1.49 -7.15
N ALA A 149 -3.34 0.38 -7.88
CA ALA A 149 -3.03 -0.92 -7.29
C ALA A 149 -1.62 -0.95 -6.67
N VAL A 150 -0.62 -0.40 -7.36
CA VAL A 150 0.77 -0.25 -6.84
C VAL A 150 0.81 0.66 -5.61
N PHE A 151 0.06 1.77 -5.63
CA PHE A 151 -0.10 2.65 -4.47
C PHE A 151 -0.62 1.87 -3.26
N PHE A 152 -1.71 1.10 -3.42
CA PHE A 152 -2.29 0.32 -2.33
C PHE A 152 -1.36 -0.79 -1.85
N ALA A 153 -0.72 -1.54 -2.76
CA ALA A 153 0.26 -2.56 -2.40
C ALA A 153 1.43 -1.97 -1.59
N THR A 154 1.92 -0.78 -1.97
CA THR A 154 2.98 -0.09 -1.23
C THR A 154 2.48 0.33 0.16
N SER A 155 1.30 0.94 0.25
CA SER A 155 0.71 1.38 1.52
C SER A 155 0.38 0.25 2.49
N GLN A 156 0.13 -0.96 1.97
CA GLN A 156 -0.19 -2.15 2.75
C GLN A 156 0.99 -3.12 2.87
N CYS A 157 2.19 -2.69 2.48
CA CYS A 157 3.41 -3.49 2.59
C CYS A 157 3.32 -4.86 1.86
N GLN A 158 2.62 -4.90 0.73
CA GLN A 158 2.39 -6.09 -0.09
C GLN A 158 3.51 -6.27 -1.12
N GLN A 159 4.74 -6.50 -0.66
CA GLN A 159 5.92 -6.70 -1.51
C GLN A 159 5.70 -7.72 -2.65
N PRO A 160 5.03 -8.88 -2.45
CA PRO A 160 4.83 -9.85 -3.54
C PRO A 160 4.06 -9.29 -4.73
N VAL A 161 3.10 -8.38 -4.49
CA VAL A 161 2.35 -7.71 -5.56
C VAL A 161 3.24 -6.76 -6.33
N LEU A 162 4.05 -5.96 -5.62
CA LEU A 162 4.98 -5.02 -6.25
C LEU A 162 6.01 -5.75 -7.12
N VAL A 163 6.57 -6.86 -6.60
CA VAL A 163 7.49 -7.74 -7.34
C VAL A 163 6.83 -8.26 -8.61
N TYR A 164 5.60 -8.78 -8.50
CA TYR A 164 4.86 -9.28 -9.65
C TYR A 164 4.61 -8.19 -10.69
N VAL A 165 4.16 -7.00 -10.27
CA VAL A 165 3.85 -5.89 -11.18
C VAL A 165 5.09 -5.42 -11.91
N LEU A 166 6.20 -5.20 -11.20
CA LEU A 166 7.45 -4.76 -11.81
C LEU A 166 7.99 -5.81 -12.80
N ALA A 167 7.98 -7.09 -12.42
CA ALA A 167 8.46 -8.17 -13.29
C ALA A 167 7.60 -8.37 -14.54
N THR A 168 6.27 -8.20 -14.42
CA THR A 168 5.33 -8.48 -15.51
C THR A 168 5.17 -7.29 -16.44
N TYR A 169 5.14 -6.07 -15.90
CA TYR A 169 4.76 -4.86 -16.63
C TYR A 169 5.87 -3.80 -16.69
N GLY A 170 6.97 -3.94 -15.95
CA GLY A 170 8.02 -2.91 -15.86
C GLY A 170 8.71 -2.59 -17.20
N HIS A 171 8.70 -3.54 -18.15
CA HIS A 171 9.23 -3.33 -19.49
C HIS A 171 8.21 -2.79 -20.49
N THR A 172 6.91 -2.85 -20.17
CA THR A 172 5.83 -2.49 -21.10
C THR A 172 5.12 -1.20 -20.73
N ILE A 173 5.10 -0.86 -19.43
CA ILE A 173 4.43 0.32 -18.90
C ILE A 173 5.45 1.19 -18.16
N ASN A 174 5.46 2.48 -18.45
CA ASN A 174 6.25 3.44 -17.70
C ASN A 174 5.63 3.65 -16.30
N MET A 175 6.33 3.21 -15.26
CA MET A 175 5.88 3.28 -13.87
C MET A 175 6.48 4.46 -13.08
N ARG A 176 7.13 5.40 -13.77
CA ARG A 176 7.70 6.58 -13.12
C ARG A 176 6.61 7.40 -12.41
N GLY A 177 6.87 7.76 -11.16
CA GLY A 177 5.98 8.50 -10.28
C GLY A 177 4.83 7.70 -9.69
N TRP A 178 4.76 6.38 -9.91
CA TRP A 178 3.64 5.55 -9.40
C TRP A 178 3.72 5.31 -7.90
N VAL A 179 4.90 5.40 -7.31
CA VAL A 179 5.12 5.32 -5.87
C VAL A 179 5.56 6.71 -5.38
N PRO A 180 4.63 7.57 -4.94
CA PRO A 180 5.00 8.84 -4.35
C PRO A 180 5.87 8.64 -3.10
N THR A 181 6.83 9.53 -2.87
CA THR A 181 7.71 9.50 -1.69
C THR A 181 6.92 9.40 -0.37
N MET A 182 5.75 10.04 -0.31
CA MET A 182 4.86 9.98 0.86
C MET A 182 4.33 8.57 1.16
N VAL A 183 4.18 7.71 0.15
CA VAL A 183 3.70 6.33 0.34
C VAL A 183 4.84 5.41 0.75
N ALA A 184 6.05 5.63 0.25
CA ALA A 184 7.23 4.95 0.79
C ALA A 184 7.52 5.40 2.25
N ARG A 185 7.06 6.58 2.65
CA ARG A 185 7.07 7.02 4.05
C ARG A 185 6.14 6.17 4.93
N THR A 186 4.99 5.70 4.43
CA THR A 186 4.07 4.89 5.26
C THR A 186 4.67 3.53 5.61
N SER A 187 5.35 2.86 4.68
CA SER A 187 6.06 1.61 4.99
C SER A 187 7.18 1.81 6.01
N THR A 188 7.79 2.99 6.04
CA THR A 188 8.76 3.39 7.06
C THR A 188 8.11 3.53 8.44
N ILE A 189 6.95 4.19 8.52
CA ILE A 189 6.18 4.35 9.77
C ILE A 189 5.75 2.99 10.32
N ASP A 190 5.26 2.11 9.44
CA ASP A 190 4.81 0.75 9.79
C ASP A 190 5.98 -0.18 10.18
N GLY A 191 7.23 0.23 9.94
CA GLY A 191 8.43 -0.53 10.29
C GLY A 191 8.68 -1.74 9.37
N ASP A 192 8.03 -1.83 8.20
CA ASP A 192 8.30 -2.92 7.26
C ASP A 192 9.57 -2.68 6.47
N LEU A 193 10.68 -3.07 7.08
CA LEU A 193 12.00 -3.01 6.49
C LEU A 193 12.12 -3.88 5.22
N SER A 194 11.31 -4.93 5.04
CA SER A 194 11.37 -5.79 3.86
C SER A 194 10.85 -5.06 2.62
N THR A 195 9.63 -4.52 2.70
CA THR A 195 9.05 -3.71 1.61
C THR A 195 9.94 -2.50 1.35
N MET A 196 10.41 -1.82 2.40
CA MET A 196 11.24 -0.64 2.24
C MET A 196 12.59 -0.94 1.55
N ARG A 197 13.26 -2.03 1.94
CA ARG A 197 14.48 -2.51 1.24
C ARG A 197 14.22 -2.76 -0.22
N TRP A 198 13.12 -3.44 -0.53
CA TRP A 198 12.81 -3.76 -1.91
C TRP A 198 12.48 -2.51 -2.74
N LEU A 199 11.75 -1.54 -2.17
CA LEU A 199 11.47 -0.28 -2.84
C LEU A 199 12.76 0.47 -3.19
N VAL A 200 13.65 0.63 -2.22
CA VAL A 200 14.92 1.34 -2.43
C VAL A 200 15.87 0.56 -3.33
N ASP A 201 16.04 -0.74 -3.11
CA ASP A 201 17.10 -1.48 -3.80
C ASP A 201 16.67 -1.99 -5.18
N VAL A 202 15.36 -2.07 -5.46
CA VAL A 202 14.83 -2.64 -6.70
C VAL A 202 13.91 -1.68 -7.44
N TRP A 203 12.87 -1.16 -6.78
CA TRP A 203 11.85 -0.33 -7.48
C TRP A 203 12.43 1.00 -7.96
N PHE A 204 12.90 1.85 -7.05
CA PHE A 204 13.35 3.20 -7.40
C PHE A 204 14.49 3.20 -8.42
N PRO A 205 15.53 2.36 -8.32
CA PRO A 205 16.57 2.26 -9.35
C PRO A 205 16.04 1.79 -10.72
N ALA A 206 14.96 1.01 -10.74
CA ALA A 206 14.38 0.50 -11.99
C ALA A 206 13.48 1.52 -12.70
N VAL A 207 12.80 2.39 -11.97
CA VAL A 207 11.74 3.27 -12.55
C VAL A 207 11.89 4.77 -12.27
N GLU A 208 12.72 5.18 -11.31
CA GLU A 208 12.90 6.58 -10.92
C GLU A 208 14.27 7.14 -11.29
N SER A 209 14.41 8.47 -11.22
CA SER A 209 15.70 9.15 -11.35
C SER A 209 16.49 9.12 -10.04
N ASP A 210 17.82 9.24 -10.12
CA ASP A 210 18.68 9.32 -8.94
C ASP A 210 18.28 10.46 -7.99
N GLU A 211 17.86 11.62 -8.50
CA GLU A 211 17.36 12.74 -7.69
C GLU A 211 16.16 12.34 -6.81
N MET A 212 15.22 11.56 -7.36
CA MET A 212 14.04 11.09 -6.63
C MET A 212 14.41 10.03 -5.58
N TYR A 213 15.41 9.21 -5.88
CA TYR A 213 15.96 8.23 -4.95
C TYR A 213 16.63 8.91 -3.75
N GLU A 214 17.43 9.96 -3.96
CA GLU A 214 18.05 10.72 -2.85
C GLU A 214 16.98 11.39 -1.99
N ALA A 215 16.00 12.05 -2.62
CA ALA A 215 14.87 12.63 -1.90
C ALA A 215 14.13 11.57 -1.07
N LEU A 216 13.91 10.36 -1.61
CA LEU A 216 13.30 9.27 -0.88
C LEU A 216 14.07 8.90 0.39
N LEU A 217 15.38 8.69 0.30
CA LEU A 217 16.19 8.30 1.45
C LEU A 217 16.10 9.33 2.58
N THR A 218 16.17 10.62 2.25
CA THR A 218 16.05 11.70 3.24
C THR A 218 14.67 11.73 3.90
N HIS A 219 13.59 11.57 3.12
CA HIS A 219 12.23 11.54 3.66
C HIS A 219 11.97 10.31 4.55
N CYS A 220 12.50 9.15 4.15
CA CYS A 220 12.40 7.93 4.94
C CYS A 220 13.24 8.01 6.22
N LEU A 221 14.41 8.63 6.17
CA LEU A 221 15.20 8.89 7.37
C LEU A 221 14.41 9.74 8.36
N ALA A 222 13.94 10.93 7.93
CA ALA A 222 13.16 11.82 8.79
C ALA A 222 11.93 11.13 9.40
N ALA A 223 11.18 10.38 8.59
CA ALA A 223 10.01 9.65 9.07
C ALA A 223 10.36 8.53 10.06
N ALA A 224 11.44 7.79 9.83
CA ALA A 224 11.89 6.75 10.74
C ALA A 224 12.37 7.35 12.08
N MET A 225 12.96 8.56 12.05
CA MET A 225 13.29 9.31 13.26
C MET A 225 12.04 9.71 14.04
N ASP A 226 11.02 10.27 13.37
CA ASP A 226 9.75 10.70 13.99
C ASP A 226 9.07 9.59 14.80
N VAL A 227 9.17 8.34 14.32
CA VAL A 227 8.56 7.16 14.96
C VAL A 227 9.56 6.26 15.70
N ALA A 228 10.82 6.70 15.85
CA ALA A 228 11.90 5.97 16.52
C ALA A 228 12.11 4.53 16.00
N GLN A 229 12.01 4.32 14.68
CA GLN A 229 12.24 3.04 14.02
C GLN A 229 13.74 2.79 13.81
N VAL A 230 14.42 2.37 14.88
CA VAL A 230 15.89 2.22 14.96
C VAL A 230 16.47 1.39 13.81
N ASP A 231 15.87 0.24 13.49
CA ASP A 231 16.35 -0.64 12.41
C ASP A 231 16.29 0.03 11.03
N VAL A 232 15.22 0.79 10.77
CA VAL A 232 15.06 1.53 9.52
C VAL A 232 16.07 2.68 9.46
N VAL A 233 16.30 3.39 10.57
CA VAL A 233 17.29 4.47 10.65
C VAL A 233 18.69 3.95 10.37
N HIS A 234 19.12 2.87 11.03
CA HIS A 234 20.42 2.27 10.77
C HIS A 234 20.59 1.88 9.31
N TRP A 235 19.57 1.25 8.73
CA TRP A 235 19.63 0.81 7.35
C TRP A 235 19.64 1.99 6.35
N VAL A 236 18.77 3.00 6.51
CA VAL A 236 18.73 4.19 5.63
C VAL A 236 20.02 5.00 5.77
N ALA A 237 20.52 5.21 6.99
CA ALA A 237 21.78 5.93 7.22
C ALA A 237 22.97 5.21 6.58
N ALA A 238 23.01 3.88 6.60
CA ALA A 238 24.03 3.12 5.89
C ALA A 238 23.94 3.31 4.36
N LYS A 239 22.72 3.39 3.80
CA LYS A 239 22.50 3.66 2.36
C LYS A 239 22.94 5.06 1.95
N ILE A 240 22.60 6.08 2.74
CA ILE A 240 23.03 7.47 2.51
C ILE A 240 24.57 7.56 2.58
N GLN A 241 25.21 6.96 3.59
CA GLN A 241 26.68 6.98 3.70
C GLN A 241 27.39 6.28 2.54
N ALA A 242 26.80 5.21 2.00
CA ALA A 242 27.36 4.51 0.86
C ALA A 242 27.36 5.35 -0.42
N ARG A 243 26.45 6.34 -0.53
CA ARG A 243 26.38 7.25 -1.66
C ARG A 243 27.16 8.53 -1.38
N HIS A 244 28.31 8.64 -2.02
CA HIS A 244 29.09 9.89 -2.19
C HIS A 244 29.35 10.71 -0.91
N GLY A 245 29.49 10.06 0.26
CA GLY A 245 29.94 10.76 1.47
C GLY A 245 28.98 11.84 1.97
N GLN A 246 27.67 11.67 1.76
CA GLN A 246 26.61 12.56 2.25
C GLN A 246 26.43 12.53 3.80
N LEU A 247 27.54 12.54 4.54
CA LEU A 247 27.52 12.66 5.98
C LEU A 247 26.85 13.99 6.40
N GLY A 248 26.97 15.04 5.58
CA GLY A 248 26.29 16.31 5.79
C GLY A 248 24.78 16.18 5.98
N ALA A 249 24.09 15.40 5.13
CA ALA A 249 22.64 15.19 5.25
C ALA A 249 22.27 14.45 6.55
N LEU A 250 23.09 13.47 6.96
CA LEU A 250 22.87 12.76 8.23
C LEU A 250 23.14 13.65 9.44
N LEU A 251 24.18 14.47 9.38
CA LEU A 251 24.49 15.46 10.42
C LEU A 251 23.41 16.51 10.51
N GLU A 252 22.90 17.01 9.39
CA GLU A 252 21.78 17.95 9.36
C GLU A 252 20.56 17.38 10.10
N VAL A 253 20.13 16.16 9.77
CA VAL A 253 19.03 15.49 10.47
C VAL A 253 19.36 15.30 11.96
N PHE A 254 20.56 14.82 12.29
CA PHE A 254 20.98 14.62 13.69
C PHE A 254 21.01 15.93 14.48
N MET A 255 21.36 17.06 13.86
CA MET A 255 21.52 18.35 14.53
C MET A 255 20.20 19.11 14.65
N LEU A 256 19.28 18.96 13.69
CA LEU A 256 18.05 19.76 13.60
C LEU A 256 16.77 19.05 14.10
N HIS A 257 16.69 17.71 14.10
CA HIS A 257 15.45 17.04 14.55
C HIS A 257 15.25 17.12 16.06
N SER A 258 14.03 17.42 16.53
CA SER A 258 13.82 17.91 17.90
C SER A 258 13.92 16.88 19.03
N ASP A 259 13.93 15.55 18.79
CA ASP A 259 13.94 14.56 19.88
C ASP A 259 14.66 13.23 19.53
N ASN A 260 15.26 12.59 20.55
CA ASN A 260 15.86 11.24 20.55
C ASN A 260 16.64 10.86 19.28
N THR A 261 17.68 11.63 18.92
CA THR A 261 18.47 11.36 17.69
C THR A 261 19.70 10.49 17.92
N ASP A 262 19.84 9.93 19.12
CA ASP A 262 21.06 9.25 19.58
C ASP A 262 21.41 8.02 18.75
N PHE A 263 20.38 7.24 18.40
CA PHE A 263 20.55 6.03 17.58
C PHE A 263 20.97 6.37 16.14
N LEU A 264 20.68 7.58 15.63
CA LEU A 264 21.19 8.02 14.34
C LEU A 264 22.71 8.22 14.40
N LEU A 265 23.23 8.78 15.49
CA LEU A 265 24.66 8.93 15.68
C LEU A 265 25.37 7.57 15.73
N ASP A 266 24.74 6.55 16.33
CA ASP A 266 25.25 5.18 16.35
C ASP A 266 25.27 4.55 14.95
N ALA A 267 24.37 4.95 14.06
CA ALA A 267 24.35 4.52 12.66
C ALA A 267 25.45 5.14 11.79
N MET A 268 26.07 6.23 12.24
CA MET A 268 27.15 6.91 11.51
C MET A 268 28.49 6.23 11.75
N ARG A 269 29.26 6.08 10.67
CA ARG A 269 30.61 5.53 10.70
C ARG A 269 31.60 6.49 11.36
N GLU A 270 32.37 6.00 12.32
CA GLU A 270 33.35 6.80 13.09
C GLU A 270 34.55 7.28 12.25
N ASP A 271 34.85 6.55 11.17
CA ASP A 271 35.89 6.86 10.20
C ASP A 271 35.40 7.75 9.05
N ALA A 272 34.13 8.17 9.05
CA ALA A 272 33.59 9.05 8.04
C ALA A 272 34.30 10.42 8.08
N ASP A 273 34.63 10.93 6.90
CA ASP A 273 35.28 12.22 6.78
C ASP A 273 34.26 13.35 6.91
N VAL A 274 34.42 14.21 7.93
CA VAL A 274 33.49 15.32 8.16
C VAL A 274 33.92 16.53 7.32
N SER A 275 33.01 17.03 6.50
CA SER A 275 33.19 18.29 5.78
C SER A 275 33.18 19.46 6.77
N LEU A 276 34.24 20.26 6.76
CA LEU A 276 34.34 21.42 7.63
C LEU A 276 33.32 22.48 7.25
N ASP A 277 33.06 22.65 5.96
CA ASP A 277 32.13 23.65 5.44
C ASP A 277 30.68 23.29 5.81
N GLU A 278 30.31 22.02 5.71
CA GLU A 278 28.98 21.54 6.12
C GLU A 278 28.77 21.68 7.63
N LEU A 279 29.74 21.26 8.44
CA LEU A 279 29.65 21.38 9.89
C LEU A 279 29.60 22.85 10.35
N ALA A 280 30.34 23.72 9.67
CA ALA A 280 30.35 25.14 9.92
C ALA A 280 28.99 25.76 9.54
N HIS A 281 28.43 25.39 8.38
CA HIS A 281 27.12 25.85 7.94
C HIS A 281 26.00 25.43 8.91
N LEU A 282 26.02 24.18 9.38
CA LEU A 282 25.10 23.69 10.41
C LEU A 282 25.25 24.43 11.73
N ALA A 283 26.45 24.85 12.11
CA ALA A 283 26.65 25.65 13.32
C ALA A 283 26.19 27.12 13.19
N ALA A 284 25.88 27.56 11.97
CA ALA A 284 25.56 28.95 11.63
C ALA A 284 24.06 29.20 11.42
N THR A 285 23.17 28.25 11.76
CA THR A 285 21.74 28.46 11.56
C THR A 285 21.25 29.63 12.43
N ASN A 286 20.44 30.51 11.84
CA ASN A 286 20.00 31.77 12.46
C ASN A 286 18.71 31.61 13.27
N GLU A 287 18.13 30.41 13.30
CA GLU A 287 16.91 30.16 14.08
C GLU A 287 17.28 29.96 15.55
N PHE A 288 16.88 30.92 16.39
CA PHE A 288 17.26 30.99 17.80
C PHE A 288 16.92 29.71 18.59
N ASP A 289 15.82 29.04 18.23
CA ASP A 289 15.38 27.80 18.85
C ASP A 289 16.26 26.60 18.46
N GLU A 290 16.88 26.62 17.27
CA GLU A 290 17.75 25.55 16.79
C GLU A 290 19.18 25.64 17.37
N VAL A 291 19.70 26.86 17.56
CA VAL A 291 21.09 27.07 18.02
C VAL A 291 21.39 26.34 19.33
N ASN A 292 20.47 26.37 20.29
CA ASN A 292 20.66 25.67 21.57
C ASN A 292 20.73 24.14 21.40
N VAL A 293 19.91 23.59 20.49
CA VAL A 293 19.90 22.15 20.18
C VAL A 293 21.22 21.74 19.52
N ILE A 294 21.67 22.53 18.55
CA ILE A 294 22.92 22.33 17.81
C ILE A 294 24.12 22.38 18.77
N LEU A 295 24.20 23.39 19.63
CA LEU A 295 25.27 23.53 20.63
C LEU A 295 25.30 22.36 21.62
N ALA A 296 24.14 21.84 22.03
CA ALA A 296 24.06 20.68 22.91
C ALA A 296 24.55 19.37 22.24
N ARG A 297 24.42 19.26 20.91
CA ARG A 297 24.77 18.06 20.13
C ARG A 297 26.18 18.06 19.57
N LEU A 298 26.76 19.24 19.32
CA LEU A 298 28.14 19.43 18.84
C LEU A 298 29.19 18.59 19.60
N PRO A 299 29.22 18.56 20.95
CA PRO A 299 30.19 17.75 21.69
C PRO A 299 30.13 16.26 21.32
N ARG A 300 28.94 15.74 21.02
CA ARG A 300 28.73 14.34 20.65
C ARG A 300 29.26 14.04 19.25
N VAL A 301 29.05 14.95 18.31
CA VAL A 301 29.66 14.89 16.97
C VAL A 301 31.18 14.83 17.08
N PHE A 302 31.77 15.74 17.86
CA PHE A 302 33.23 15.77 18.09
C PHE A 302 33.76 14.52 18.81
N ALA A 303 32.93 13.86 19.62
CA ALA A 303 33.28 12.60 20.27
C ALA A 303 33.16 11.40 19.32
N LYS A 304 32.19 11.41 18.38
CA LYS A 304 31.93 10.29 17.47
C LYS A 304 32.97 10.14 16.37
N PHE A 305 33.34 11.24 15.70
CA PHE A 305 34.19 11.16 14.50
C PHE A 305 35.67 11.24 14.84
N THR A 306 36.43 10.24 14.43
CA THR A 306 37.88 10.13 14.71
C THR A 306 38.68 11.35 14.22
N CYS A 307 38.29 11.94 13.08
CA CYS A 307 38.92 13.16 12.55
C CYS A 307 38.68 14.42 13.41
N LEU A 308 37.65 14.41 14.26
CA LEU A 308 37.25 15.51 15.15
C LEU A 308 37.64 15.28 16.63
N GLN A 309 37.98 14.05 17.01
CA GLN A 309 38.44 13.72 18.35
C GLN A 309 39.76 14.44 18.71
N VAL A 310 40.13 14.42 19.99
CA VAL A 310 41.40 15.01 20.47
C VAL A 310 42.57 14.33 19.77
N GLY A 311 43.41 15.11 19.09
CA GLY A 311 44.49 14.59 18.22
C GLY A 311 44.06 14.29 16.78
N GLY A 312 42.75 14.36 16.48
CA GLY A 312 42.20 14.23 15.14
C GLY A 312 42.65 15.35 14.19
N THR A 313 42.78 15.01 12.92
CA THR A 313 43.36 15.87 11.88
C THR A 313 42.56 17.14 11.60
N LYS A 314 41.24 17.11 11.81
CA LYS A 314 40.31 18.19 11.46
C LYS A 314 39.79 18.97 12.65
N ARG A 315 39.97 18.48 13.88
CA ARG A 315 39.39 19.08 15.11
C ARG A 315 39.61 20.58 15.23
N ARG A 316 40.87 21.05 15.11
CA ARG A 316 41.21 22.47 15.31
C ARG A 316 40.55 23.37 14.26
N ALA A 317 40.53 22.93 13.01
CA ALA A 317 39.92 23.67 11.92
C ALA A 317 38.40 23.73 12.09
N ALA A 318 37.77 22.60 12.45
CA ALA A 318 36.32 22.53 12.75
C ALA A 318 35.91 23.49 13.87
N LEU A 319 36.60 23.46 15.03
CA LEU A 319 36.32 24.37 16.14
C LEU A 319 36.47 25.84 15.73
N THR A 320 37.51 26.16 14.95
CA THR A 320 37.74 27.53 14.47
C THR A 320 36.62 27.98 13.54
N ALA A 321 36.13 27.10 12.66
CA ALA A 321 35.06 27.39 11.72
C ALA A 321 33.71 27.61 12.46
N CYS A 322 33.34 26.70 13.37
CA CYS A 322 32.12 26.83 14.18
C CYS A 322 32.14 28.11 15.03
N LEU A 323 33.27 28.45 15.66
CA LEU A 323 33.41 29.66 16.48
C LEU A 323 33.29 30.94 15.64
N ARG A 324 33.91 30.97 14.45
CA ARG A 324 33.84 32.15 13.57
C ARG A 324 32.40 32.45 13.17
N LEU A 325 31.67 31.42 12.73
CA LEU A 325 30.29 31.61 12.28
C LEU A 325 29.34 31.99 13.43
N ALA A 326 29.51 31.39 14.60
CA ALA A 326 28.74 31.75 15.80
C ALA A 326 28.98 33.20 16.28
N THR A 327 30.08 33.85 15.88
CA THR A 327 30.36 35.25 16.21
C THR A 327 29.93 36.25 15.13
N THR A 328 29.54 35.77 13.94
CA THR A 328 29.14 36.61 12.80
C THR A 328 27.64 36.67 12.55
N CYS A 329 26.88 35.74 13.13
CA CYS A 329 25.41 35.75 13.17
C CYS A 329 24.92 36.49 14.42
#